data_AF-A0AAE6TTF4-F1
#
_entry.id   AF-A0AAE6TTF4-F1
#
_cell.length_a   1.000
_cell.length_b   1.000
_cell.length_c   1.000
_cell.angle_alpha   90.00
_cell.angle_beta   90.00
_cell.angle_gamma   90.00
#
_symmetry.space_group_name_H-M   'P 1'
#
loop_
_entity.id
_entity.type
_entity.pdbx_description
1 polymer ?
#
loop_
_entity_poly.entity_id
_entity_poly.type
_entity_poly.pdbx_seq_one_letter_code
_entity_poly.pdbx_strand_id
1 'polypeptide(L)'
;MPSLPVNRHKALGVFVFGLCRVGWRIAQGFAADAPDTPLWQRRVARMVHVLLLAGIVLMPLSGILMTVAGGRALSIWDLTLMPSIGEIGWPDALASRIHAGLGLFITAVLVLHVLATLKHRLDDALRRPLLRPSSLKGS
;
A
#
# COMPACT_ATOMS: atom_id res chain seq x y z
N MET A 1 31.28 11.38 -13.10
CA MET A 1 29.96 12.01 -13.28
C MET A 1 29.32 12.16 -11.92
N PRO A 2 28.91 13.36 -11.48
CA PRO A 2 28.30 13.55 -10.15
C PRO A 2 26.93 12.86 -10.13
N SER A 3 26.73 11.92 -9.21
CA SER A 3 25.44 11.31 -8.97
C SER A 3 24.51 12.39 -8.41
N LEU A 4 23.52 12.80 -9.20
CA LEU A 4 22.49 13.74 -8.74
C LEU A 4 21.86 13.20 -7.43
N PRO A 5 21.70 14.02 -6.38
CA PRO A 5 21.15 13.60 -5.09
C PRO A 5 19.63 13.42 -5.16
N VAL A 6 19.13 12.54 -6.04
CA VAL A 6 17.68 12.46 -6.36
C VAL A 6 16.91 11.50 -5.44
N ASN A 7 17.56 10.70 -4.59
CA ASN A 7 16.89 9.49 -4.06
C ASN A 7 16.82 9.30 -2.55
N ARG A 8 17.33 10.21 -1.73
CA ARG A 8 17.33 10.02 -0.25
C ARG A 8 16.14 10.67 0.46
N HIS A 9 15.64 11.80 -0.05
CA HIS A 9 14.43 12.46 0.48
C HIS A 9 13.14 11.67 0.20
N LYS A 10 13.10 10.88 -0.89
CA LYS A 10 11.90 10.13 -1.31
C LYS A 10 11.58 8.95 -0.39
N ALA A 11 12.57 8.16 0.00
CA ALA A 11 12.32 6.92 0.76
C ALA A 11 11.77 7.18 2.17
N LEU A 12 12.29 8.19 2.86
CA LEU A 12 11.87 8.52 4.23
C LEU A 12 10.51 9.25 4.25
N GLY A 13 10.31 10.18 3.33
CA GLY A 13 9.02 10.86 3.17
C GLY A 13 7.89 9.87 2.90
N VAL A 14 8.12 8.87 2.04
CA VAL A 14 7.16 7.79 1.77
C VAL A 14 6.92 6.92 3.02
N PHE A 15 7.94 6.63 3.82
CA PHE A 15 7.79 5.85 5.04
C PHE A 15 6.99 6.59 6.12
N VAL A 16 7.35 7.83 6.44
CA VAL A 16 6.64 8.66 7.44
C VAL A 16 5.21 8.92 7.00
N PHE A 17 5.00 9.30 5.73
CA PHE A 17 3.67 9.45 5.18
C PHE A 17 2.87 8.14 5.28
N GLY A 18 3.51 7.01 5.00
CA GLY A 18 2.93 5.68 5.18
C GLY A 18 2.46 5.42 6.61
N LEU A 19 3.30 5.70 7.61
CA LEU A 19 2.95 5.54 9.02
C LEU A 19 1.80 6.48 9.43
N CYS A 20 1.83 7.74 9.00
CA CYS A 20 0.73 8.68 9.22
C CYS A 20 -0.57 8.17 8.58
N ARG A 21 -0.49 7.59 7.38
CA ARG A 21 -1.64 6.98 6.68
C ARG A 21 -2.23 5.82 7.47
N VAL A 22 -1.39 4.94 8.00
CA VAL A 22 -1.83 3.81 8.84
C VAL A 22 -2.45 4.32 10.14
N GLY A 23 -1.79 5.26 10.85
CA GLY A 23 -2.30 5.86 12.08
C GLY A 23 -3.65 6.54 11.88
N TRP A 24 -3.80 7.34 10.82
CA TRP A 24 -5.07 7.96 10.45
C TRP A 24 -6.17 6.92 10.22
N ARG A 25 -5.85 5.81 9.56
CA ARG A 25 -6.83 4.75 9.28
C ARG A 25 -7.24 3.98 10.53
N ILE A 26 -6.33 3.78 11.47
CA ILE A 26 -6.65 3.21 12.79
C ILE A 26 -7.61 4.16 13.54
N ALA A 27 -7.34 5.47 13.52
CA ALA A 27 -8.16 6.47 14.20
C ALA A 27 -9.57 6.62 13.58
N GLN A 28 -9.69 6.58 12.25
CA GLN A 28 -10.97 6.76 11.55
C GLN A 28 -11.78 5.45 11.40
N GLY A 29 -11.17 4.30 11.64
CA GLY A 29 -11.80 2.99 11.40
C GLY A 29 -12.05 2.70 9.91
N PHE A 30 -12.81 1.64 9.62
CA PHE A 30 -13.20 1.27 8.25
C PHE A 30 -14.47 2.00 7.83
N ALA A 31 -14.57 2.36 6.55
CA ALA A 31 -15.78 3.00 6.02
C ALA A 31 -16.99 2.07 6.14
N ALA A 32 -18.18 2.65 6.31
CA ALA A 32 -19.42 1.89 6.36
C ALA A 32 -19.67 1.16 5.04
N ASP A 33 -20.10 -0.09 5.13
CA ASP A 33 -20.40 -0.92 3.97
C ASP A 33 -21.68 -0.44 3.28
N ALA A 34 -21.75 -0.59 1.96
CA ALA A 34 -22.97 -0.27 1.21
C ALA A 34 -24.12 -1.23 1.62
N PRO A 35 -25.39 -0.75 1.62
CA PRO A 35 -26.55 -1.60 1.82
C PRO A 35 -26.53 -2.79 0.85
N ASP A 36 -26.96 -3.96 1.30
CA ASP A 36 -27.02 -5.21 0.51
C ASP A 36 -25.67 -5.83 0.06
N THR A 37 -24.54 -5.40 0.63
CA THR A 37 -23.25 -6.05 0.33
C THR A 37 -23.16 -7.44 0.97
N PRO A 38 -22.92 -8.53 0.21
CA PRO A 38 -22.76 -9.88 0.76
C PRO A 38 -21.67 -9.96 1.82
N LEU A 39 -21.87 -10.76 2.88
CA LEU A 39 -20.92 -10.88 3.99
C LEU A 39 -19.52 -11.31 3.56
N TRP A 40 -19.40 -12.19 2.56
CA TRP A 40 -18.11 -12.63 2.04
C TRP A 40 -17.36 -11.48 1.35
N GLN A 41 -18.08 -10.63 0.60
CA GLN A 41 -17.50 -9.49 -0.10
C GLN A 41 -16.99 -8.44 0.89
N ARG A 42 -17.74 -8.22 1.99
CA ARG A 42 -17.30 -7.35 3.10
C ARG A 42 -16.02 -7.85 3.76
N ARG A 43 -15.92 -9.16 4.03
CA ARG A 43 -14.71 -9.77 4.62
C ARG A 43 -13.51 -9.65 3.70
N VAL A 44 -13.68 -9.96 2.40
CA VAL A 44 -12.61 -9.84 1.41
C VAL A 44 -12.15 -8.38 1.25
N ALA A 45 -13.08 -7.42 1.17
CA ALA A 45 -12.77 -6.01 1.06
C ALA A 45 -11.97 -5.48 2.28
N ARG A 46 -12.34 -5.93 3.49
CA ARG A 46 -11.60 -5.60 4.71
C ARG A 46 -10.21 -6.24 4.70
N MET A 47 -10.11 -7.51 4.33
CA MET A 47 -8.83 -8.22 4.25
C MET A 47 -7.87 -7.55 3.27
N VAL A 48 -8.32 -7.19 2.07
CA VAL A 48 -7.52 -6.47 1.06
C VAL A 48 -7.03 -5.13 1.61
N HIS A 49 -7.89 -4.35 2.27
CA HIS A 49 -7.45 -3.09 2.89
C HIS A 49 -6.40 -3.30 3.98
N VAL A 50 -6.59 -4.29 4.85
CA VAL A 50 -5.61 -4.60 5.90
C VAL A 50 -4.28 -5.04 5.29
N LEU A 51 -4.30 -5.86 4.23
CA LEU A 51 -3.10 -6.27 3.50
C LEU A 51 -2.37 -5.08 2.88
N LEU A 52 -3.08 -4.11 2.29
CA LEU A 52 -2.48 -2.89 1.75
C LEU A 52 -1.90 -1.99 2.85
N LEU A 53 -2.60 -1.85 3.98
CA LEU A 53 -2.08 -1.09 5.14
C LEU A 53 -0.83 -1.75 5.73
N ALA A 54 -0.83 -3.08 5.86
CA ALA A 54 0.35 -3.82 6.25
C ALA A 54 1.47 -3.64 5.23
N GLY A 55 1.15 -3.67 3.94
CA GLY A 55 2.09 -3.45 2.84
C GLY A 55 2.81 -2.11 2.95
N ILE A 56 2.12 -1.03 3.31
CA ILE A 56 2.72 0.31 3.53
C ILE A 56 3.85 0.28 4.57
N VAL A 57 3.79 -0.61 5.56
CA VAL A 57 4.81 -0.74 6.62
C VAL A 57 5.85 -1.80 6.27
N LEU A 58 5.41 -2.97 5.79
CA LEU A 58 6.28 -4.11 5.51
C LEU A 58 7.23 -3.84 4.33
N MET A 59 6.79 -3.10 3.31
CA MET A 59 7.64 -2.80 2.16
C MET A 59 8.87 -1.97 2.55
N PRO A 60 8.73 -0.82 3.22
CA PRO A 60 9.87 -0.06 3.70
C PRO A 60 10.73 -0.83 4.70
N LEU A 61 10.12 -1.60 5.62
CA LEU A 61 10.85 -2.40 6.59
C LEU A 61 11.71 -3.48 5.93
N SER A 62 11.18 -4.19 4.92
CA SER A 62 11.95 -5.16 4.13
C SER A 62 13.08 -4.50 3.33
N GLY A 63 12.89 -3.27 2.84
CA GLY A 63 13.94 -2.51 2.15
C GLY A 63 15.08 -2.09 3.08
N ILE A 64 14.76 -1.71 4.33
CA ILE A 64 15.75 -1.46 5.38
C ILE A 64 16.53 -2.74 5.66
N LEU A 65 15.85 -3.87 5.85
CA LEU A 65 16.50 -5.16 6.08
C LEU A 65 17.44 -5.56 4.93
N MET A 66 17.00 -5.38 3.68
CA MET A 66 17.84 -5.62 2.49
C MET A 66 19.07 -4.71 2.44
N THR A 67 18.94 -3.46 2.87
CA THR A 67 20.06 -2.50 2.92
C THR A 67 21.07 -2.91 3.98
N VAL A 68 20.60 -3.26 5.19
CA VAL A 68 21.46 -3.71 6.31
C VAL A 68 22.15 -5.03 5.99
N ALA A 69 21.40 -6.02 5.50
CA ALA A 69 21.92 -7.34 5.20
C ALA A 69 22.96 -7.32 4.08
N GLY A 70 22.75 -6.47 3.06
CA GLY A 70 23.69 -6.25 1.97
C GLY A 70 24.89 -5.37 2.33
N GLY A 71 25.14 -5.12 3.62
CA GLY A 71 26.32 -4.37 4.08
C GLY A 71 26.36 -2.92 3.59
N ARG A 72 25.21 -2.31 3.32
CA ARG A 72 25.13 -0.90 2.88
C ARG A 72 24.84 -0.01 4.08
N ALA A 73 25.51 1.13 4.15
CA ALA A 73 25.21 2.13 5.17
C ALA A 73 23.79 2.69 4.96
N LEU A 74 22.99 2.72 6.03
CA LEU A 74 21.71 3.41 6.03
C LEU A 74 21.98 4.91 6.17
N SER A 75 21.86 5.63 5.05
CA SER A 75 22.04 7.07 5.00
C SER A 75 20.77 7.77 4.58
N ILE A 76 20.44 8.84 5.29
CA ILE A 76 19.28 9.70 5.06
C ILE A 76 19.82 11.11 4.95
N TRP A 77 19.60 11.80 3.83
CA TRP A 77 20.11 13.16 3.60
C TRP A 77 21.60 13.31 3.94
N ASP A 78 22.44 12.40 3.46
CA ASP A 78 23.88 12.36 3.74
C ASP A 78 24.26 12.17 5.23
N LEU A 79 23.28 12.03 6.12
CA LEU A 79 23.49 11.59 7.50
C LEU A 79 23.49 10.07 7.54
N THR A 80 24.62 9.49 7.89
CA THR A 80 24.73 8.06 8.20
C THR A 80 24.00 7.80 9.52
N LEU A 81 22.81 7.18 9.44
CA LEU A 81 22.06 6.76 10.62
C LEU A 81 22.64 5.47 11.21
N MET A 82 23.09 4.56 10.33
CA MET A 82 23.75 3.34 10.73
C MET A 82 24.89 3.03 9.77
N PRO A 83 26.13 2.86 10.27
CA PRO A 83 27.27 2.48 9.43
C PRO A 83 27.04 1.09 8.84
N SER A 84 27.74 0.80 7.74
CA SER A 84 27.78 -0.55 7.20
C SER A 84 28.35 -1.51 8.25
N ILE A 85 27.68 -2.65 8.42
CA ILE A 85 28.13 -3.75 9.28
C ILE A 85 28.82 -4.88 8.49
N GLY A 86 29.13 -4.63 7.20
CA GLY A 86 29.62 -5.66 6.26
C GLY A 86 28.50 -6.49 5.65
N GLU A 87 28.76 -7.08 4.48
CA GLU A 87 27.81 -7.98 3.82
C GLU A 87 27.70 -9.29 4.61
N ILE A 88 26.47 -9.71 4.87
CA ILE A 88 26.18 -11.00 5.48
C ILE A 88 25.54 -11.84 4.38
N GLY A 89 26.27 -12.85 3.87
CA GLY A 89 25.94 -13.51 2.60
C GLY A 89 24.53 -14.09 2.49
N TRP A 90 24.14 -15.05 3.35
CA TRP A 90 22.80 -15.66 3.26
C TRP A 90 21.64 -14.71 3.63
N PRO A 91 21.78 -13.78 4.60
CA PRO A 91 20.73 -12.81 4.90
C PRO A 91 20.48 -11.79 3.79
N ASP A 92 21.48 -11.36 3.03
CA ASP A 92 21.27 -10.43 1.90
C ASP A 92 20.40 -11.06 0.82
N ALA A 93 20.73 -12.28 0.41
CA ALA A 93 19.97 -13.03 -0.58
C ALA A 93 18.53 -13.28 -0.12
N LEU A 94 18.33 -13.61 1.16
CA LEU A 94 17.00 -13.81 1.73
C LEU A 94 16.20 -12.50 1.78
N ALA A 95 16.80 -11.42 2.29
CA ALA A 95 16.15 -10.12 2.40
C ALA A 95 15.75 -9.56 1.04
N SER A 96 16.63 -9.70 0.04
CA SER A 96 16.34 -9.33 -1.36
C SER A 96 15.16 -10.11 -1.93
N ARG A 97 15.09 -11.44 -1.70
CA ARG A 97 13.95 -12.26 -2.13
C ARG A 97 12.65 -11.88 -1.43
N ILE A 98 12.70 -11.64 -0.12
CA ILE A 98 11.53 -11.20 0.66
C ILE A 98 11.03 -9.85 0.13
N HIS A 99 11.92 -8.87 -0.06
CA HIS A 99 11.55 -7.55 -0.55
C HIS A 99 10.91 -7.62 -1.95
N ALA A 100 11.54 -8.35 -2.89
CA ALA A 100 11.02 -8.51 -4.24
C ALA A 100 9.66 -9.25 -4.25
N GLY A 101 9.56 -10.37 -3.53
CA GLY A 101 8.34 -11.16 -3.43
C GLY A 101 7.19 -10.39 -2.78
N LEU A 102 7.48 -9.66 -1.70
CA LEU A 102 6.52 -8.79 -1.03
C LEU A 102 6.03 -7.68 -1.97
N GLY A 103 6.90 -7.15 -2.84
CA GLY A 103 6.55 -6.10 -3.80
C GLY A 103 5.62 -6.58 -4.89
N LEU A 104 5.89 -7.77 -5.43
CA LEU A 104 4.99 -8.41 -6.38
C LEU A 104 3.63 -8.71 -5.73
N PHE A 105 3.64 -9.25 -4.51
CA PHE A 105 2.41 -9.57 -3.77
C PHE A 105 1.56 -8.33 -3.50
N ILE A 106 2.13 -7.26 -2.92
CA ILE A 106 1.40 -6.02 -2.64
C ILE A 106 0.88 -5.40 -3.93
N THR A 107 1.65 -5.45 -5.01
CA THR A 107 1.24 -4.94 -6.33
C THR A 107 0.03 -5.72 -6.85
N ALA A 108 0.02 -7.05 -6.77
CA ALA A 108 -1.12 -7.87 -7.15
C ALA A 108 -2.37 -7.54 -6.31
N VAL A 109 -2.21 -7.37 -4.99
CA VAL A 109 -3.31 -6.95 -4.10
C VAL A 109 -3.82 -5.56 -4.44
N LEU A 110 -2.93 -4.61 -4.79
CA LEU A 110 -3.30 -3.26 -5.20
C LEU A 110 -4.09 -3.28 -6.51
N VAL A 111 -3.65 -4.06 -7.50
CA VAL A 111 -4.39 -4.23 -8.76
C VAL A 111 -5.77 -4.80 -8.49
N LEU A 112 -5.87 -5.86 -7.66
CA LEU A 112 -7.15 -6.44 -7.28
C LEU A 112 -8.06 -5.41 -6.57
N HIS A 113 -7.50 -4.60 -5.69
CA HIS A 113 -8.23 -3.53 -5.00
C HIS A 113 -8.80 -2.50 -5.99
N VAL A 114 -7.98 -2.00 -6.92
CA VAL A 114 -8.41 -1.05 -7.95
C VAL A 114 -9.49 -1.65 -8.84
N LEU A 115 -9.33 -2.90 -9.29
CA LEU A 115 -10.32 -3.61 -10.10
C LEU A 115 -11.64 -3.78 -9.35
N ALA A 116 -11.60 -4.13 -8.06
CA ALA A 116 -12.79 -4.24 -7.23
C ALA A 116 -13.52 -2.91 -7.10
N THR A 117 -12.80 -1.81 -6.85
CA THR A 117 -13.38 -0.46 -6.80
C THR A 117 -13.99 -0.05 -8.14
N LEU A 118 -13.32 -0.35 -9.25
CA LEU A 118 -13.83 -0.06 -10.59
C LEU A 118 -15.12 -0.85 -10.88
N LYS A 119 -15.14 -2.14 -10.56
CA LYS A 119 -16.34 -2.98 -10.68
C LYS A 119 -17.51 -2.39 -9.87
N HIS A 120 -17.29 -2.07 -8.59
CA HIS A 120 -18.33 -1.48 -7.75
C HIS A 120 -18.83 -0.15 -8.29
N ARG A 121 -17.92 0.69 -8.79
CA ARG A 121 -18.30 1.97 -9.39
C ARG A 121 -19.15 1.78 -10.65
N LEU A 122 -18.86 0.76 -11.45
CA LEU A 122 -19.64 0.42 -12.64
C LEU A 122 -21.02 -0.14 -12.26
N ASP A 123 -21.10 -1.04 -11.28
CA ASP A 123 -22.36 -1.58 -10.75
C ASP A 123 -23.27 -0.46 -10.22
N ASP A 124 -22.72 0.48 -9.45
CA ASP A 124 -23.43 1.65 -8.94
C ASP A 124 -23.92 2.56 -10.07
N ALA A 125 -23.07 2.79 -11.09
CA ALA A 125 -23.40 3.61 -12.24
C ALA A 125 -24.54 3.00 -13.07
N LEU A 126 -24.57 1.66 -13.21
CA LEU A 126 -25.64 0.94 -13.92
C LEU A 126 -26.96 0.90 -13.14
N ARG A 127 -26.91 0.93 -11.80
CA ARG A 127 -28.12 0.93 -10.94
C ARG A 127 -28.79 2.30 -10.81
N ARG A 128 -28.01 3.39 -10.88
CA ARG A 128 -28.54 4.78 -10.81
C ARG A 128 -29.62 5.13 -11.85
N PRO A 129 -29.52 4.76 -13.14
CA PRO A 129 -30.55 5.03 -14.14
C PRO A 129 -31.89 4.34 -13.85
N LEU A 130 -31.88 3.18 -13.19
CA LEU A 130 -33.10 2.38 -12.95
C LEU A 130 -33.96 2.90 -11.78
N LEU A 131 -33.40 3.74 -10.90
CA LEU A 131 -34.11 4.31 -9.75
C LEU A 131 -34.63 5.73 -9.97
N ARG A 132 -34.71 6.19 -11.23
CA ARG A 132 -35.34 7.47 -11.58
C ARG A 132 -36.75 7.21 -12.12
N PRO A 133 -37.79 7.05 -11.27
CA PRO A 133 -39.15 7.13 -11.76
C PRO A 133 -39.33 8.52 -12.35
N SER A 134 -39.73 8.57 -13.62
CA SER A 134 -40.17 9.78 -14.30
C SER A 134 -41.37 10.35 -13.53
N SER A 135 -41.10 11.24 -12.57
CA SER A 135 -42.07 12.23 -12.11
C SER A 135 -42.26 13.24 -13.24
N LEU A 136 -42.98 12.82 -14.29
CA LEU A 136 -43.70 13.72 -15.15
C LEU A 136 -45.11 13.79 -14.59
N LYS A 137 -45.22 14.54 -13.48
CA LYS A 137 -46.50 15.05 -13.04
C LYS A 137 -46.96 16.04 -14.11
N GLY A 138 -48.10 15.74 -14.71
CA GLY A 138 -48.79 16.65 -15.59
C GLY A 138 -49.02 18.01 -14.94
N SER A 139 -48.92 19.04 -15.77
CA SER A 139 -49.58 20.33 -15.65
C SER A 139 -50.01 20.75 -17.04
#